data_AF-A0A6L7WTC6-F1
#
_entry.id   AF-A0A6L7WTC6-F1
#
_cell.length_a   1.000
_cell.length_b   1.000
_cell.length_c   1.000
_cell.angle_alpha   90.00
_cell.angle_beta   90.00
_cell.angle_gamma   90.00
#
_symmetry.space_group_name_H-M   'P 1'
#
loop_
_entity.id
_entity.type
_entity.pdbx_description
1 polymer ?
#
loop_
_entity_poly.entity_id
_entity_poly.type
_entity_poly.pdbx_seq_one_letter_code
_entity_poly.pdbx_strand_id
1 'polypeptide(L)'
;MALPTTGGRISFLAPTVQSSFRDDFVAMARFLKDVRRVSPARIFALDGRPVVFIFGTHTWGQLPLSTNEASAMHRTIADARQDFAHVYGEFPYLVGEEMQLSSTGQFSADRHTRSHFFDAIYIYHHAANIKQGSEQRLRLSPLYVQNQINTLRTTYAAAAGIRNRFTGRRLLVIPNLAPGFAKSGHPTLEIGRGEYADFMKLLKGMHMEEHILRYWPGELGRAALPAPVYVVGSWNEEFEGHCVWPFDFNLSVPAESVEQHGFDISMALKEVFGWNHYAFRDIGPAAPPAGPIF
;
A
#
# COMPACT_ATOMS: atom_id res chain seq x y z
N MET A 1 0.45 8.87 11.84
CA MET A 1 1.67 9.17 12.62
C MET A 1 2.39 10.34 11.94
N ALA A 2 2.56 11.46 12.62
CA ALA A 2 3.36 12.59 12.13
C ALA A 2 4.58 12.73 13.04
N LEU A 3 5.65 11.98 12.74
CA LEU A 3 6.86 12.01 13.55
C LEU A 3 7.67 13.28 13.25
N PRO A 4 8.33 13.88 14.27
CA PRO A 4 9.23 15.01 14.05
C PRO A 4 10.30 14.68 13.01
N THR A 5 10.57 15.63 12.11
CA THR A 5 11.61 15.48 11.09
C THR A 5 12.75 16.47 11.33
N THR A 6 13.98 16.00 11.08
CA THR A 6 15.19 16.81 11.01
C THR A 6 15.78 16.62 9.63
N GLY A 7 15.88 17.70 8.84
CA GLY A 7 16.34 17.62 7.45
C GLY A 7 15.43 16.78 6.54
N GLY A 8 14.13 16.74 6.82
CA GLY A 8 13.17 15.91 6.07
C GLY A 8 13.25 14.41 6.38
N ARG A 9 14.00 14.01 7.42
CA ARG A 9 14.16 12.61 7.85
C ARG A 9 13.82 12.42 9.31
N ILE A 10 13.40 11.21 9.67
CA ILE A 10 13.01 10.86 11.04
C ILE A 10 14.19 10.18 11.73
N SER A 11 14.68 10.75 12.83
CA SER A 11 15.74 10.11 13.64
C SER A 11 15.15 9.38 14.83
N PHE A 12 15.39 8.08 14.90
CA PHE A 12 15.07 7.21 16.01
C PHE A 12 16.03 7.37 17.19
N LEU A 13 17.08 8.18 17.09
CA LEU A 13 17.87 8.59 18.26
C LEU A 13 17.12 9.60 19.13
N ALA A 14 16.12 10.31 18.58
CA ALA A 14 15.33 11.27 19.33
C ALA A 14 14.33 10.56 20.27
N PRO A 15 14.36 10.80 21.60
CA PRO A 15 13.44 10.15 22.54
C PRO A 15 11.97 10.44 22.26
N THR A 16 11.66 11.61 21.70
CA THR A 16 10.31 12.01 21.29
C THR A 16 9.78 11.16 20.13
N VAL A 17 10.64 10.81 19.17
CA VAL A 17 10.29 9.88 18.08
C VAL A 17 10.04 8.48 18.65
N GLN A 18 10.91 8.02 19.56
CA GLN A 18 10.77 6.69 20.16
C GLN A 18 9.46 6.53 20.95
N SER A 19 9.15 7.49 21.80
CA SER A 19 7.92 7.51 22.60
C SER A 19 6.68 7.64 21.72
N SER A 20 6.63 8.65 20.85
CA SER A 20 5.46 8.89 19.98
C SER A 20 5.16 7.71 19.06
N PHE A 21 6.21 7.05 18.53
CA PHE A 21 6.04 5.87 17.68
C PHE A 21 5.39 4.70 18.43
N ARG A 22 5.81 4.45 19.68
CA ARG A 22 5.22 3.40 20.51
C ARG A 22 3.78 3.73 20.89
N ASP A 23 3.52 4.98 21.28
CA ASP A 23 2.17 5.45 21.62
C ASP A 23 1.20 5.32 20.43
N ASP A 24 1.66 5.65 19.22
CA ASP A 24 0.87 5.49 17.99
C ASP A 24 0.55 4.00 17.70
N PHE A 25 1.49 3.09 17.95
CA PHE A 25 1.26 1.64 17.82
C PHE A 25 0.23 1.14 18.83
N VAL A 26 0.32 1.59 20.07
CA VAL A 26 -0.66 1.27 21.12
C VAL A 26 -2.04 1.82 20.75
N ALA A 27 -2.12 3.07 20.28
CA ALA A 27 -3.36 3.68 19.85
C ALA A 27 -3.99 2.93 18.68
N MET A 28 -3.19 2.55 17.68
CA MET A 28 -3.62 1.72 16.55
C MET A 28 -4.14 0.36 17.01
N ALA A 29 -3.43 -0.32 17.91
CA ALA A 29 -3.86 -1.61 18.47
C ALA A 29 -5.22 -1.52 19.17
N ARG A 30 -5.44 -0.47 19.98
CA ARG A 30 -6.74 -0.21 20.63
C ARG A 30 -7.83 0.02 19.59
N PHE A 31 -7.58 0.88 18.62
CA PHE A 31 -8.53 1.18 17.55
C PHE A 31 -8.94 -0.09 16.78
N LEU A 32 -7.98 -0.90 16.32
CA LEU A 32 -8.28 -2.12 15.58
C LEU A 32 -9.05 -3.15 16.42
N LYS A 33 -8.73 -3.24 17.72
CA LYS A 33 -9.45 -4.10 18.67
C LYS A 33 -10.89 -3.64 18.89
N ASP A 34 -11.10 -2.34 19.01
CA ASP A 34 -12.43 -1.74 19.18
C ASP A 34 -13.28 -1.90 17.93
N VAL A 35 -12.72 -1.64 16.74
CA VAL A 35 -13.41 -1.86 15.45
C VAL A 35 -13.88 -3.31 15.33
N ARG A 36 -13.03 -4.29 15.68
CA ARG A 36 -13.41 -5.71 15.67
C ARG A 36 -14.57 -6.04 16.61
N ARG A 37 -14.74 -5.26 17.69
CA ARG A 37 -15.81 -5.46 18.69
C ARG A 37 -17.14 -4.85 18.24
N VAL A 38 -17.10 -3.69 17.58
CA VAL A 38 -18.31 -2.90 17.26
C VAL A 38 -18.76 -3.01 15.81
N SER A 39 -17.94 -3.56 14.92
CA SER A 39 -18.24 -3.70 13.51
C SER A 39 -18.18 -5.15 13.06
N PRO A 40 -19.10 -5.61 12.18
CA PRO A 40 -18.97 -6.91 11.51
C PRO A 40 -17.82 -6.92 10.49
N ALA A 41 -17.23 -5.76 10.17
CA ALA A 41 -16.07 -5.66 9.30
C ALA A 41 -14.88 -6.40 9.93
N ARG A 42 -14.30 -7.33 9.16
CA ARG A 42 -13.09 -8.03 9.57
C ARG A 42 -11.89 -7.11 9.37
N ILE A 43 -11.01 -7.05 10.36
CA ILE A 43 -9.69 -6.44 10.20
C ILE A 43 -8.93 -7.21 9.12
N PHE A 44 -8.38 -6.48 8.15
CA PHE A 44 -7.54 -7.10 7.12
C PHE A 44 -6.28 -7.68 7.76
N ALA A 45 -6.05 -8.97 7.53
CA ALA A 45 -4.96 -9.72 8.15
C ALA A 45 -4.22 -10.55 7.11
N LEU A 46 -2.90 -10.63 7.28
CA LEU A 46 -2.01 -11.53 6.55
C LEU A 46 -1.25 -12.34 7.58
N ASP A 47 -1.07 -13.64 7.35
CA ASP A 47 -0.39 -14.51 8.33
C ASP A 47 -1.05 -14.51 9.72
N GLY A 48 -2.37 -14.33 9.76
CA GLY A 48 -3.14 -14.20 11.02
C GLY A 48 -2.92 -12.88 11.76
N ARG A 49 -2.08 -11.99 11.26
CA ARG A 49 -1.66 -10.74 11.90
C ARG A 49 -2.36 -9.53 11.28
N PRO A 50 -2.84 -8.56 12.09
CA PRO A 50 -3.46 -7.35 11.55
C PRO A 50 -2.44 -6.55 10.73
N VAL A 51 -2.83 -6.14 9.53
CA VAL A 51 -1.95 -5.40 8.62
C VAL A 51 -1.91 -3.92 9.00
N VAL A 52 -0.71 -3.39 9.14
CA VAL A 52 -0.46 -1.97 9.40
C VAL A 52 0.41 -1.39 8.29
N PHE A 53 -0.17 -0.53 7.47
CA PHE A 53 0.57 0.26 6.48
C PHE A 53 1.20 1.48 7.16
N ILE A 54 2.49 1.68 6.89
CA ILE A 54 3.24 2.82 7.42
C ILE A 54 3.75 3.64 6.24
N PHE A 55 3.10 4.77 6.00
CA PHE A 55 3.50 5.75 4.99
C PHE A 55 4.75 6.53 5.45
N GLY A 56 5.63 6.90 4.52
CA GLY A 56 6.81 7.73 4.79
C GLY A 56 8.02 6.98 5.34
N THR A 57 8.02 5.65 5.36
CA THR A 57 9.14 4.85 5.93
C THR A 57 10.46 5.02 5.18
N HIS A 58 10.40 5.48 3.93
CA HIS A 58 11.58 5.86 3.15
C HIS A 58 12.38 7.02 3.77
N THR A 59 11.77 7.81 4.66
CA THR A 59 12.41 8.93 5.40
C THR A 59 13.06 8.51 6.72
N TRP A 60 12.93 7.25 7.13
CA TRP A 60 13.46 6.78 8.41
C TRP A 60 14.99 6.74 8.42
N GLY A 61 15.57 7.12 9.56
CA GLY A 61 17.01 7.17 9.79
C GLY A 61 17.69 8.34 9.08
N GLN A 62 18.67 8.96 9.72
CA GLN A 62 19.53 9.97 9.09
C GLN A 62 20.45 9.34 8.05
N LEU A 63 20.88 10.11 7.06
CA LEU A 63 21.83 9.67 6.02
C LEU A 63 23.20 10.33 6.23
N PRO A 64 24.31 9.58 6.22
CA PRO A 64 24.38 8.11 6.14
C PRO A 64 23.83 7.43 7.41
N LEU A 65 23.26 6.24 7.25
CA LEU A 65 22.65 5.50 8.35
C LEU A 65 23.73 4.95 9.28
N SER A 66 23.85 5.52 10.48
CA SER A 66 24.80 5.06 11.49
C SER A 66 24.34 3.77 12.18
N THR A 67 25.27 2.99 12.73
CA THR A 67 24.97 1.79 13.53
C THR A 67 24.10 2.11 14.75
N ASN A 68 24.32 3.27 15.38
CA ASN A 68 23.54 3.72 16.54
C ASN A 68 22.08 3.99 16.15
N GLU A 69 21.87 4.68 15.03
CA GLU A 69 20.54 4.95 14.47
C GLU A 69 19.83 3.64 14.10
N ALA A 70 20.50 2.72 13.40
CA ALA A 70 19.94 1.41 13.06
C ALA A 70 19.58 0.58 14.31
N SER A 71 20.40 0.66 15.36
CA SER A 71 20.13 -0.02 16.63
C SER A 71 18.95 0.61 17.38
N ALA A 72 18.83 1.94 17.34
CA ALA A 72 17.69 2.65 17.93
C ALA A 72 16.39 2.35 17.19
N MET A 73 16.41 2.31 15.86
CA MET A 73 15.29 1.85 15.03
C MET A 73 14.87 0.43 15.43
N HIS A 74 15.82 -0.49 15.52
CA HIS A 74 15.54 -1.87 15.89
C HIS A 74 14.83 -1.98 17.24
N ARG A 75 15.38 -1.35 18.29
CA ARG A 75 14.78 -1.37 19.63
C ARG A 75 13.38 -0.76 19.64
N THR A 76 13.25 0.44 19.06
CA THR A 76 11.97 1.16 19.04
C THR A 76 10.87 0.37 18.33
N ILE A 77 11.19 -0.24 17.18
CA ILE A 77 10.22 -1.06 16.42
C ILE A 77 9.93 -2.38 17.15
N ALA A 78 10.93 -2.99 17.79
CA ALA A 78 10.72 -4.19 18.61
C ALA A 78 9.75 -3.91 19.76
N ASP A 79 10.00 -2.85 20.52
CA ASP A 79 9.18 -2.44 21.66
C ASP A 79 7.77 -2.08 21.21
N ALA A 80 7.62 -1.28 20.14
CA ALA A 80 6.31 -0.92 19.59
C ALA A 80 5.50 -2.15 19.12
N ARG A 81 6.17 -3.16 18.53
CA ARG A 81 5.52 -4.43 18.16
C ARG A 81 5.04 -5.20 19.39
N GLN A 82 5.83 -5.23 20.46
CA GLN A 82 5.44 -5.88 21.72
C GLN A 82 4.28 -5.15 22.39
N ASP A 83 4.33 -3.82 22.45
CA ASP A 83 3.28 -2.99 23.01
C ASP A 83 1.96 -3.17 22.22
N PHE A 84 2.03 -3.18 20.89
CA PHE A 84 0.89 -3.51 20.02
C PHE A 84 0.31 -4.88 20.35
N ALA A 85 1.17 -5.91 20.41
CA ALA A 85 0.74 -7.29 20.66
C ALA A 85 0.12 -7.46 22.05
N HIS A 86 0.66 -6.78 23.06
CA HIS A 86 0.10 -6.78 24.42
C HIS A 86 -1.35 -6.26 24.44
N VAL A 87 -1.63 -5.23 23.65
CA VAL A 87 -2.98 -4.62 23.59
C VAL A 87 -3.92 -5.41 22.68
N TYR A 88 -3.48 -5.74 21.46
CA TYR A 88 -4.31 -6.37 20.44
C TYR A 88 -4.48 -7.88 20.65
N GLY A 89 -3.45 -8.54 21.19
CA GLY A 89 -3.38 -9.99 21.39
C GLY A 89 -2.58 -10.74 20.31
N GLU A 90 -2.03 -10.04 19.32
CA GLU A 90 -1.21 -10.59 18.24
C GLU A 90 -0.27 -9.51 17.69
N PHE A 91 0.91 -9.90 17.19
CA PHE A 91 1.86 -8.98 16.57
C PHE A 91 1.31 -8.39 15.27
N PRO A 92 1.66 -7.14 14.92
CA PRO A 92 1.24 -6.56 13.65
C PRO A 92 2.01 -7.18 12.47
N TYR A 93 1.37 -7.20 11.29
CA TYR A 93 2.02 -7.41 10.00
C TYR A 93 2.39 -6.04 9.42
N LEU A 94 3.68 -5.71 9.44
CA LEU A 94 4.14 -4.36 9.10
C LEU A 94 4.40 -4.23 7.60
N VAL A 95 3.76 -3.23 6.97
CA VAL A 95 3.96 -2.90 5.56
C VAL A 95 4.60 -1.52 5.47
N GLY A 96 5.85 -1.47 5.01
CA GLY A 96 6.59 -0.24 4.80
C GLY A 96 6.38 0.33 3.41
N GLU A 97 6.36 1.64 3.28
CA GLU A 97 6.46 2.33 2.00
C GLU A 97 7.91 2.38 1.50
N GLU A 98 8.11 1.96 0.25
CA GLU A 98 9.31 2.25 -0.52
C GLU A 98 8.99 3.23 -1.64
N MET A 99 9.82 4.26 -1.78
CA MET A 99 9.74 5.16 -2.92
C MET A 99 10.85 4.84 -3.92
N GLN A 100 10.50 4.74 -5.19
CA GLN A 100 11.45 4.89 -6.28
C GLN A 100 11.28 6.27 -6.89
N LEU A 101 11.75 7.33 -6.21
CA LEU A 101 11.90 8.64 -6.86
C LEU A 101 13.10 8.56 -7.80
N SER A 102 12.87 8.35 -9.08
CA SER A 102 13.84 8.42 -10.20
C SER A 102 15.05 7.47 -10.13
N SER A 103 15.11 6.54 -9.17
CA SER A 103 16.27 5.67 -9.01
C SER A 103 16.21 4.48 -9.97
N THR A 104 16.89 4.59 -11.10
CA THR A 104 17.36 3.42 -11.88
C THR A 104 18.50 2.66 -11.18
N GLY A 105 18.92 3.12 -10.00
CA GLY A 105 19.99 2.54 -9.18
C GLY A 105 19.54 1.37 -8.30
N GLN A 106 20.53 0.59 -7.85
CA GLN A 106 20.35 -0.51 -6.90
C GLN A 106 19.80 0.01 -5.54
N PHE A 107 19.12 -0.86 -4.78
CA PHE A 107 18.77 -0.55 -3.38
C PHE A 107 20.04 -0.22 -2.61
N SER A 108 20.13 1.00 -2.10
CA SER A 108 21.25 1.43 -1.26
C SER A 108 21.25 0.68 0.07
N ALA A 109 22.41 0.64 0.73
CA ALA A 109 22.59 -0.09 1.98
C ALA A 109 21.61 0.37 3.09
N ASP A 110 21.26 1.65 3.14
CA ASP A 110 20.28 2.19 4.08
C ASP A 110 18.86 1.68 3.79
N ARG A 111 18.46 1.60 2.52
CA ARG A 111 17.16 1.02 2.10
C ARG A 111 17.07 -0.45 2.46
N HIS A 112 18.13 -1.21 2.18
CA HIS A 112 18.25 -2.61 2.62
C HIS A 112 18.07 -2.71 4.13
N THR A 113 18.82 -1.92 4.91
CA THR A 113 18.76 -1.94 6.37
C THR A 113 17.35 -1.65 6.90
N ARG A 114 16.66 -0.64 6.35
CA ARG A 114 15.29 -0.31 6.76
C ARG A 114 14.29 -1.40 6.40
N SER A 115 14.41 -1.96 5.20
CA SER A 115 13.48 -2.98 4.68
C SER A 115 13.42 -4.22 5.56
N HIS A 116 14.48 -4.54 6.31
CA HIS A 116 14.49 -5.65 7.28
C HIS A 116 13.46 -5.50 8.41
N PHE A 117 12.90 -4.32 8.66
CA PHE A 117 11.92 -4.16 9.74
C PHE A 117 10.48 -4.51 9.34
N PHE A 118 10.21 -4.71 8.05
CA PHE A 118 8.85 -4.90 7.52
C PHE A 118 8.61 -6.32 7.04
N ASP A 119 7.36 -6.79 7.14
CA ASP A 119 6.92 -8.06 6.57
C ASP A 119 6.69 -7.93 5.05
N ALA A 120 6.25 -6.74 4.63
CA ALA A 120 6.12 -6.37 3.23
C ALA A 120 6.57 -4.93 2.98
N ILE A 121 6.87 -4.63 1.72
CA ILE A 121 6.98 -3.25 1.22
C ILE A 121 5.95 -3.02 0.11
N TYR A 122 5.49 -1.79 -0.03
CA TYR A 122 4.69 -1.35 -1.17
C TYR A 122 5.28 -0.07 -1.77
N ILE A 123 5.02 0.15 -3.06
CA ILE A 123 5.38 1.39 -3.75
C ILE A 123 4.13 2.25 -3.85
N TYR A 124 4.12 3.43 -3.23
CA TYR A 124 2.90 4.24 -3.19
C TYR A 124 2.61 4.98 -4.50
N HIS A 125 3.62 5.51 -5.21
CA HIS A 125 3.39 6.27 -6.45
C HIS A 125 4.00 5.60 -7.69
N HIS A 126 3.19 5.44 -8.74
CA HIS A 126 3.63 4.97 -10.07
C HIS A 126 4.14 6.08 -10.99
N ALA A 127 3.69 7.33 -10.77
CA ALA A 127 3.85 8.40 -11.76
C ALA A 127 4.67 9.60 -11.27
N ALA A 128 5.23 9.57 -10.06
CA ALA A 128 5.97 10.72 -9.50
C ALA A 128 7.39 10.93 -10.09
N ASN A 129 7.82 10.12 -11.06
CA ASN A 129 9.18 10.16 -11.59
C ASN A 129 9.42 11.16 -12.73
N ILE A 130 8.38 11.86 -13.18
CA ILE A 130 8.55 12.96 -14.15
C ILE A 130 8.51 14.26 -13.36
N LYS A 131 9.69 14.85 -13.16
CA LYS A 131 9.89 16.10 -12.43
C LYS A 131 9.12 17.27 -13.08
N GLN A 132 8.81 18.25 -12.24
CA GLN A 132 8.23 19.56 -12.54
C GLN A 132 8.75 20.18 -13.85
N GLY A 133 7.84 20.78 -14.62
CA GLY A 133 8.21 21.65 -15.74
C GLY A 133 7.23 21.70 -16.91
N SER A 134 6.29 20.75 -17.01
CA SER A 134 5.22 20.84 -17.98
C SER A 134 3.99 20.06 -17.52
N GLU A 135 2.85 20.74 -17.45
CA GLU A 135 1.52 20.12 -17.37
C GLU A 135 1.28 19.32 -18.66
N GLN A 136 1.86 18.12 -18.75
CA GLN A 136 1.67 17.22 -19.87
C GLN A 136 0.57 16.22 -19.53
N ARG A 137 -0.37 16.07 -20.46
CA ARG A 137 -1.31 14.94 -20.47
C ARG A 137 -0.59 13.75 -21.10
N LEU A 138 -0.37 12.72 -20.30
CA LEU A 138 0.23 11.46 -20.72
C LEU A 138 -0.88 10.45 -20.96
N ARG A 139 -0.72 9.62 -21.98
CA ARG A 139 -1.55 8.41 -22.19
C ARG A 139 -0.76 7.19 -21.74
N LEU A 140 -1.47 6.08 -21.49
CA LEU A 140 -0.86 4.79 -21.19
C LEU A 140 -0.13 4.23 -22.42
N SER A 141 1.08 4.71 -22.68
CA SER A 141 1.91 4.27 -23.80
C SER A 141 2.67 2.98 -23.46
N PRO A 142 3.11 2.21 -24.48
CA PRO A 142 4.00 1.07 -24.27
C PRO A 142 5.26 1.42 -23.45
N LEU A 143 5.80 2.64 -23.62
CA LEU A 143 6.95 3.11 -22.86
C LEU A 143 6.61 3.33 -21.37
N TYR A 144 5.46 3.93 -21.08
CA TYR A 144 4.98 4.09 -19.71
C TYR A 144 4.81 2.73 -19.04
N VAL A 145 4.13 1.79 -19.71
CA VAL A 145 3.95 0.43 -19.23
C VAL A 145 5.29 -0.24 -18.96
N GLN A 146 6.23 -0.19 -19.92
CA GLN A 146 7.55 -0.78 -19.76
C GLN A 146 8.33 -0.17 -18.58
N ASN A 147 8.18 1.12 -18.32
CA ASN A 147 8.79 1.76 -17.15
C ASN A 147 8.22 1.19 -15.84
N GLN A 148 6.90 1.04 -15.72
CA GLN A 148 6.28 0.41 -14.54
C GLN A 148 6.76 -1.02 -14.35
N ILE A 149 6.87 -1.77 -15.45
CA ILE A 149 7.40 -3.13 -15.44
C ILE A 149 8.83 -3.18 -14.91
N ASN A 150 9.69 -2.30 -15.41
CA ASN A 150 11.10 -2.24 -15.02
C ASN A 150 11.25 -1.84 -13.54
N THR A 151 10.45 -0.88 -13.07
CA THR A 151 10.41 -0.48 -11.66
C THR A 151 10.04 -1.65 -10.74
N LEU A 152 9.02 -2.43 -11.11
CA LEU A 152 8.64 -3.62 -10.33
C LEU A 152 9.73 -4.69 -10.34
N ARG A 153 10.29 -5.01 -11.50
CA ARG A 153 11.40 -5.98 -11.63
C ARG A 153 12.60 -5.61 -10.78
N THR A 154 13.03 -4.35 -10.84
CA THR A 154 14.13 -3.84 -10.02
C THR A 154 13.80 -3.96 -8.53
N THR A 155 12.57 -3.67 -8.14
CA THR A 155 12.12 -3.81 -6.74
C THR A 155 12.12 -5.27 -6.28
N TYR A 156 11.62 -6.20 -7.11
CA TYR A 156 11.66 -7.64 -6.80
C TYR A 156 13.09 -8.13 -6.63
N ALA A 157 13.99 -7.76 -7.54
CA ALA A 157 15.40 -8.14 -7.48
C ALA A 157 16.07 -7.59 -6.21
N ALA A 158 15.82 -6.33 -5.88
CA ALA A 158 16.37 -5.68 -4.68
C ALA A 158 15.84 -6.30 -3.37
N ALA A 159 14.53 -6.59 -3.32
CA ALA A 159 13.89 -7.18 -2.15
C ALA A 159 14.17 -8.68 -1.99
N ALA A 160 14.62 -9.37 -3.06
CA ALA A 160 14.77 -10.82 -3.09
C ALA A 160 15.57 -11.37 -1.90
N GLY A 161 16.69 -10.75 -1.55
CA GLY A 161 17.55 -11.21 -0.45
C GLY A 161 17.10 -10.78 0.95
N ILE A 162 16.08 -9.93 1.07
CA ILE A 162 15.71 -9.30 2.33
C ILE A 162 14.79 -10.23 3.11
N ARG A 163 15.12 -10.39 4.40
CA ARG A 163 14.30 -11.11 5.37
C ARG A 163 13.91 -10.20 6.52
N ASN A 164 12.66 -10.27 6.94
CA ASN A 164 12.19 -9.57 8.13
C ASN A 164 13.03 -10.01 9.34
N ARG A 165 13.55 -9.05 10.09
CA ARG A 165 14.44 -9.27 11.23
C ARG A 165 13.76 -9.97 12.41
N PHE A 166 12.45 -9.83 12.53
CA PHE A 166 11.68 -10.36 13.65
C PHE A 166 11.07 -11.73 13.34
N THR A 167 10.72 -12.01 12.08
CA THR A 167 10.06 -13.26 11.68
C THR A 167 10.96 -14.17 10.84
N GLY A 168 12.07 -13.67 10.32
CA GLY A 168 12.97 -14.40 9.41
C GLY A 168 12.39 -14.67 8.02
N ARG A 169 11.12 -14.30 7.78
CA ARG A 169 10.43 -14.50 6.51
C ARG A 169 10.98 -13.58 5.43
N ARG A 170 10.87 -13.99 4.18
CA ARG A 170 11.23 -13.14 3.04
C ARG A 170 10.32 -11.90 3.05
N LEU A 171 10.83 -10.79 2.55
CA LEU A 171 10.05 -9.59 2.34
C LEU A 171 9.06 -9.79 1.18
N LEU A 172 7.78 -9.49 1.39
CA LEU A 172 6.77 -9.47 0.33
C LEU A 172 6.82 -8.11 -0.37
N VAL A 173 6.80 -8.08 -1.69
CA VAL A 173 6.61 -6.83 -2.45
C VAL A 173 5.14 -6.76 -2.85
N ILE A 174 4.44 -5.71 -2.44
CA ILE A 174 3.04 -5.46 -2.80
C ILE A 174 3.05 -4.37 -3.88
N PRO A 175 2.76 -4.71 -5.15
CA PRO A 175 2.67 -3.70 -6.19
C PRO A 175 1.45 -2.82 -5.94
N ASN A 176 1.59 -1.53 -6.23
CA ASN A 176 0.44 -0.67 -6.42
C ASN A 176 -0.01 -0.76 -7.90
N LEU A 177 -1.30 -0.53 -8.13
CA LEU A 177 -1.96 -0.59 -9.42
C LEU A 177 -2.82 0.67 -9.64
N ALA A 178 -2.42 1.80 -9.07
CA ALA A 178 -3.11 3.08 -9.20
C ALA A 178 -3.33 3.46 -10.67
N PRO A 179 -4.50 4.04 -11.03
CA PRO A 179 -4.84 4.38 -12.41
C PRO A 179 -4.03 5.56 -12.96
N GLY A 180 -3.40 6.38 -12.10
CA GLY A 180 -2.69 7.57 -12.54
C GLY A 180 -2.17 8.43 -11.41
N PHE A 181 -1.91 9.69 -11.74
CA PHE A 181 -1.52 10.78 -10.86
C PHE A 181 -1.84 12.08 -11.60
N ALA A 182 -2.50 13.03 -10.93
CA ALA A 182 -2.88 14.32 -11.50
C ALA A 182 -2.65 15.45 -10.48
N LYS A 183 -1.44 15.51 -9.90
CA LYS A 183 -1.04 16.56 -8.97
C LYS A 183 -0.56 17.78 -9.75
N SER A 184 -0.95 18.98 -9.32
CA SER A 184 -0.44 20.24 -9.86
C SER A 184 1.10 20.23 -9.98
N GLY A 185 1.60 20.74 -11.11
CA GLY A 185 3.03 20.78 -11.42
C GLY A 185 3.65 19.43 -11.83
N HIS A 186 2.85 18.38 -12.01
CA HIS A 186 3.29 17.07 -12.51
C HIS A 186 2.46 16.64 -13.73
N PRO A 187 2.97 15.74 -14.57
CA PRO A 187 2.18 15.20 -15.67
C PRO A 187 0.95 14.44 -15.16
N THR A 188 -0.14 14.58 -15.90
CA THR A 188 -1.40 13.88 -15.64
C THR A 188 -1.49 12.65 -16.52
N LEU A 189 -1.65 11.45 -15.94
CA LEU A 189 -1.95 10.24 -16.70
C LEU A 189 -3.46 10.17 -16.98
N GLU A 190 -3.84 10.31 -18.24
CA GLU A 190 -5.20 10.07 -18.72
C GLU A 190 -5.37 8.58 -19.05
N ILE A 191 -6.35 7.93 -18.44
CA ILE A 191 -6.64 6.51 -18.63
C ILE A 191 -8.14 6.25 -18.68
N GLY A 192 -8.60 5.47 -19.66
CA GLY A 192 -9.97 4.96 -19.71
C GLY A 192 -10.15 3.64 -18.94
N ARG A 193 -11.40 3.23 -18.73
CA ARG A 193 -11.73 1.94 -18.07
C ARG A 193 -10.99 0.75 -18.69
N GLY A 194 -11.08 0.60 -20.02
CA GLY A 194 -10.50 -0.55 -20.72
C GLY A 194 -8.98 -0.59 -20.60
N GLU A 195 -8.33 0.54 -20.87
CA GLU A 195 -6.87 0.69 -20.72
C GLU A 195 -6.41 0.39 -19.29
N TYR A 196 -7.17 0.83 -18.29
CA TYR A 196 -6.87 0.55 -16.89
C TYR A 196 -7.02 -0.93 -16.55
N ALA A 197 -8.10 -1.57 -16.99
CA ALA A 197 -8.30 -3.00 -16.78
C ALA A 197 -7.17 -3.83 -17.40
N ASP A 198 -6.74 -3.50 -18.62
CA ASP A 198 -5.67 -4.22 -19.32
C ASP A 198 -4.31 -3.98 -18.67
N PHE A 199 -4.02 -2.75 -18.25
CA PHE A 199 -2.82 -2.43 -17.47
C PHE A 199 -2.75 -3.24 -16.16
N MET A 200 -3.85 -3.34 -15.42
CA MET A 200 -3.91 -4.12 -14.19
C MET A 200 -3.76 -5.63 -14.45
N LYS A 201 -4.41 -6.18 -15.49
CA LYS A 201 -4.26 -7.61 -15.87
C LYS A 201 -2.79 -7.94 -16.15
N LEU A 202 -2.10 -7.06 -16.88
CA LEU A 202 -0.68 -7.21 -17.19
C LEU A 202 0.19 -7.21 -15.92
N LEU A 203 0.06 -6.19 -15.06
CA LEU A 203 0.85 -6.10 -13.84
C LEU A 203 0.52 -7.22 -12.83
N LYS A 204 -0.75 -7.63 -12.76
CA LYS A 204 -1.20 -8.79 -11.97
C LYS A 204 -0.52 -10.08 -12.41
N GLY A 205 -0.52 -10.35 -13.72
CA GLY A 205 0.12 -11.54 -14.31
C GLY A 205 1.62 -11.56 -14.03
N MET A 206 2.30 -10.45 -14.29
CA MET A 206 3.72 -10.33 -13.98
C MET A 206 4.02 -10.49 -12.48
N HIS A 207 3.24 -9.86 -11.61
CA HIS A 207 3.44 -10.00 -10.16
C HIS A 207 3.35 -11.47 -9.72
N MET A 208 2.38 -12.20 -10.27
CA MET A 208 2.25 -13.63 -10.01
C MET A 208 3.49 -14.40 -10.48
N GLU A 209 3.89 -14.24 -11.75
CA GLU A 209 4.96 -15.02 -12.37
C GLU A 209 6.35 -14.67 -11.82
N GLU A 210 6.66 -13.38 -11.75
CA GLU A 210 8.02 -12.90 -11.46
C GLU A 210 8.28 -12.69 -9.97
N HIS A 211 7.24 -12.47 -9.16
CA HIS A 211 7.40 -12.31 -7.71
C HIS A 211 6.90 -13.51 -6.91
N ILE A 212 5.60 -13.81 -7.00
CA ILE A 212 4.94 -14.76 -6.11
C ILE A 212 5.46 -16.19 -6.35
N LEU A 213 5.38 -16.68 -7.59
CA LEU A 213 5.82 -18.04 -7.91
C LEU A 213 7.34 -18.22 -7.75
N ARG A 214 8.12 -17.15 -7.96
CA ARG A 214 9.58 -17.18 -7.90
C ARG A 214 10.16 -17.08 -6.49
N TYR A 215 9.67 -16.12 -5.69
CA TYR A 215 10.28 -15.78 -4.39
C TYR A 215 9.47 -16.27 -3.19
N TRP A 216 8.19 -16.61 -3.40
CA TRP A 216 7.30 -17.20 -2.40
C TRP A 216 6.79 -18.60 -2.82
N PRO A 217 7.66 -19.50 -3.33
CA PRO A 217 7.21 -20.78 -3.86
C PRO A 217 6.58 -21.62 -2.76
N GLY A 218 5.38 -22.15 -3.03
CA GLY A 218 4.64 -23.00 -2.10
C GLY A 218 3.96 -22.28 -0.94
N GLU A 219 4.11 -20.96 -0.80
CA GLU A 219 3.41 -20.16 0.23
C GLU A 219 2.03 -19.67 -0.22
N LEU A 220 1.80 -19.57 -1.53
CA LEU A 220 0.51 -19.17 -2.10
C LEU A 220 -0.60 -20.14 -1.65
N GLY A 221 -1.67 -19.58 -1.07
CA GLY A 221 -2.79 -20.35 -0.50
C GLY A 221 -2.57 -20.80 0.94
N ARG A 222 -1.42 -20.48 1.56
CA ARG A 222 -1.14 -20.76 2.98
C ARG A 222 -1.39 -19.53 3.84
N ALA A 223 -1.30 -19.69 5.16
CA ALA A 223 -1.46 -18.58 6.10
C ALA A 223 -0.51 -17.40 5.79
N ALA A 224 0.73 -17.68 5.41
CA ALA A 224 1.75 -16.68 5.11
C ALA A 224 1.40 -15.80 3.89
N LEU A 225 0.73 -16.37 2.88
CA LEU A 225 0.34 -15.71 1.64
C LEU A 225 -0.96 -16.35 1.11
N PRO A 226 -2.12 -16.03 1.70
CA PRO A 226 -3.37 -16.70 1.36
C PRO A 226 -3.82 -16.40 -0.08
N ALA A 227 -3.48 -15.22 -0.58
CA ALA A 227 -3.66 -14.79 -1.97
C ALA A 227 -2.57 -13.76 -2.31
N PRO A 228 -2.30 -13.49 -3.61
CA PRO A 228 -1.47 -12.37 -4.00
C PRO A 228 -2.12 -11.06 -3.54
N VAL A 229 -1.30 -10.13 -3.07
CA VAL A 229 -1.75 -8.88 -2.47
C VAL A 229 -1.36 -7.72 -3.38
N TYR A 230 -2.29 -6.79 -3.57
CA TYR A 230 -2.12 -5.60 -4.41
C TYR A 230 -2.62 -4.40 -3.62
N VAL A 231 -1.96 -3.26 -3.80
CA VAL A 231 -2.56 -1.96 -3.46
C VAL A 231 -3.23 -1.44 -4.72
N VAL A 232 -4.46 -0.98 -4.57
CA VAL A 232 -5.15 -0.23 -5.61
C VAL A 232 -5.62 1.04 -4.95
N GLY A 233 -5.28 2.18 -5.54
CA GLY A 233 -5.91 3.40 -5.12
C GLY A 233 -5.21 4.68 -5.52
N SER A 234 -5.59 5.77 -4.88
CA SER A 234 -6.46 5.82 -3.70
C SER A 234 -7.92 5.43 -3.98
N TRP A 235 -8.69 5.10 -2.93
CA TRP A 235 -10.14 5.03 -3.07
C TRP A 235 -10.64 6.44 -3.43
N ASN A 236 -10.40 7.44 -2.57
CA ASN A 236 -10.95 8.80 -2.68
C ASN A 236 -9.91 9.93 -2.46
N GLU A 237 -8.61 9.71 -2.72
CA GLU A 237 -7.61 10.80 -2.73
C GLU A 237 -7.75 11.59 -4.04
N GLU A 238 -8.68 12.53 -4.03
CA GLU A 238 -9.03 13.37 -5.18
C GLU A 238 -7.90 14.36 -5.51
N PHE A 239 -7.14 14.83 -4.50
CA PHE A 239 -6.11 15.86 -4.66
C PHE A 239 -4.90 15.44 -5.50
N GLU A 240 -4.60 14.15 -5.56
CA GLU A 240 -3.48 13.62 -6.33
C GLU A 240 -3.94 12.86 -7.58
N GLY A 241 -5.25 12.90 -7.89
CA GLY A 241 -5.80 12.43 -9.17
C GLY A 241 -5.61 10.94 -9.46
N HIS A 242 -5.55 10.13 -8.41
CA HIS A 242 -5.41 8.67 -8.51
C HIS A 242 -6.54 7.93 -7.82
N CYS A 243 -7.63 8.64 -7.51
CA CYS A 243 -8.85 8.08 -6.95
C CYS A 243 -9.52 7.11 -7.93
N VAL A 244 -9.96 5.96 -7.42
CA VAL A 244 -10.82 5.01 -8.16
C VAL A 244 -12.30 5.16 -7.80
N TRP A 245 -12.61 6.04 -6.83
CA TRP A 245 -13.95 6.43 -6.42
C TRP A 245 -14.79 6.84 -7.62
N PRO A 246 -16.07 6.45 -7.70
CA PRO A 246 -16.87 6.74 -8.87
C PRO A 246 -16.96 8.26 -9.08
N PHE A 247 -16.75 8.65 -10.33
CA PHE A 247 -16.54 10.03 -10.74
C PHE A 247 -17.72 10.93 -10.38
N ASP A 248 -18.95 10.42 -10.48
CA ASP A 248 -20.17 11.18 -10.15
C ASP A 248 -20.29 11.56 -8.66
N PHE A 249 -19.49 10.94 -7.79
CA PHE A 249 -19.41 11.30 -6.37
C PHE A 249 -18.14 12.11 -6.04
N ASN A 250 -17.34 12.47 -7.04
CA ASN A 250 -16.14 13.27 -6.87
C ASN A 250 -16.51 14.76 -6.83
N LEU A 251 -16.21 15.42 -5.72
CA LEU A 251 -16.59 16.82 -5.49
C LEU A 251 -15.52 17.81 -5.98
N SER A 252 -14.30 17.35 -6.26
CA SER A 252 -13.18 18.21 -6.64
C SER A 252 -13.09 18.48 -8.14
N VAL A 253 -13.90 17.82 -8.97
CA VAL A 253 -13.76 17.87 -10.43
C VAL A 253 -14.85 18.73 -11.06
N PRO A 254 -14.52 19.78 -11.84
CA PRO A 254 -15.52 20.60 -12.51
C PRO A 254 -16.32 19.75 -13.52
N ALA A 255 -17.63 19.69 -13.37
CA ALA A 255 -18.54 18.88 -14.20
C ALA A 255 -18.41 19.16 -15.71
N GLU A 256 -17.96 20.36 -16.08
CA GLU A 256 -17.80 20.80 -17.47
C GLU A 256 -16.45 20.40 -18.09
N SER A 257 -15.53 19.83 -17.30
CA SER A 257 -14.14 19.62 -17.69
C SER A 257 -13.77 18.17 -18.03
N VAL A 258 -14.69 17.20 -17.92
CA VAL A 258 -14.37 15.77 -18.04
C VAL A 258 -15.46 14.97 -18.75
N GLU A 259 -15.04 14.06 -19.64
CA GLU A 259 -15.89 13.12 -20.40
C GLU A 259 -16.15 11.78 -19.66
N GLN A 260 -15.55 11.58 -18.48
CA GLN A 260 -15.72 10.38 -17.68
C GLN A 260 -16.91 10.54 -16.74
N HIS A 261 -17.72 9.48 -16.62
CA HIS A 261 -18.91 9.46 -15.79
C HIS A 261 -18.97 8.16 -14.98
N GLY A 262 -19.69 8.20 -13.86
CA GLY A 262 -20.09 7.00 -13.13
C GLY A 262 -18.95 6.17 -12.56
N PHE A 263 -19.08 4.84 -12.72
CA PHE A 263 -18.31 3.84 -11.98
C PHE A 263 -17.15 3.24 -12.77
N ASP A 264 -16.76 3.83 -13.89
CA ASP A 264 -15.88 3.22 -14.89
C ASP A 264 -14.56 2.67 -14.33
N ILE A 265 -13.80 3.49 -13.61
CA ILE A 265 -12.52 3.08 -13.00
C ILE A 265 -12.73 2.06 -11.87
N SER A 266 -13.76 2.24 -11.04
CA SER A 266 -14.17 1.26 -10.01
C SER A 266 -14.56 -0.09 -10.61
N MET A 267 -15.23 -0.10 -11.77
CA MET A 267 -15.67 -1.31 -12.46
C MET A 267 -14.49 -2.06 -13.11
N ALA A 268 -13.44 -1.35 -13.53
CA ALA A 268 -12.20 -2.00 -13.98
C ALA A 268 -11.60 -2.89 -12.88
N LEU A 269 -11.65 -2.47 -11.61
CA LEU A 269 -11.17 -3.29 -10.48
C LEU A 269 -11.95 -4.59 -10.35
N LYS A 270 -13.28 -4.49 -10.45
CA LYS A 270 -14.17 -5.66 -10.39
C LYS A 270 -13.94 -6.59 -11.58
N GLU A 271 -13.66 -6.05 -12.76
CA GLU A 271 -13.34 -6.86 -13.94
C GLU A 271 -12.05 -7.68 -13.76
N VAL A 272 -11.01 -7.09 -13.16
CA VAL A 272 -9.68 -7.72 -13.03
C VAL A 272 -9.55 -8.67 -11.85
N PHE A 273 -10.13 -8.30 -10.71
CA PHE A 273 -10.06 -9.08 -9.46
C PHE A 273 -11.29 -9.94 -9.20
N GLY A 274 -12.29 -9.83 -10.06
CA GLY A 274 -13.50 -10.62 -10.04
C GLY A 274 -14.68 -9.94 -9.37
N TRP A 275 -15.87 -10.40 -9.75
CA TRP A 275 -17.11 -10.06 -9.08
C TRP A 275 -17.14 -10.80 -7.74
N ASN A 276 -16.89 -10.10 -6.63
CA ASN A 276 -17.33 -10.60 -5.33
C ASN A 276 -18.86 -10.48 -5.22
N HIS A 277 -19.59 -11.27 -6.02
CA HIS A 277 -21.03 -11.46 -5.82
C HIS A 277 -21.35 -12.22 -4.53
N TYR A 278 -20.34 -12.70 -3.80
CA TYR A 278 -20.50 -13.43 -2.55
C TYR A 278 -19.45 -12.99 -1.53
N ALA A 279 -19.63 -11.77 -1.00
CA ALA A 279 -19.47 -11.69 0.45
C ALA A 279 -20.57 -12.61 1.00
N PHE A 280 -20.20 -13.72 1.63
CA PHE A 280 -21.10 -14.46 2.52
C PHE A 280 -21.48 -13.50 3.66
N ARG A 281 -22.36 -12.54 3.37
CA ARG A 281 -23.08 -11.80 4.39
C ARG A 281 -24.08 -12.82 4.92
N ASP A 282 -24.06 -13.03 6.23
CA ASP A 282 -25.30 -13.35 6.93
C ASP A 282 -26.23 -12.17 6.65
N ILE A 283 -27.02 -12.31 5.58
CA ILE A 283 -28.24 -11.57 5.45
C ILE A 283 -29.09 -12.19 6.56
N GLY A 284 -29.22 -11.49 7.70
CA GLY A 284 -30.02 -11.96 8.83
C GLY A 284 -31.41 -12.42 8.36
N PRO A 285 -32.17 -13.14 9.20
CA PRO A 285 -33.47 -13.66 8.81
C PRO A 285 -34.28 -12.57 8.14
N ALA A 286 -34.80 -12.88 6.94
CA ALA A 286 -35.56 -11.95 6.13
C ALA A 286 -36.55 -11.22 7.02
N ALA A 287 -36.54 -9.88 6.99
CA ALA A 287 -37.60 -9.12 7.62
C ALA A 287 -38.93 -9.69 7.11
N PRO A 288 -39.90 -9.97 7.99
CA PRO A 288 -41.19 -10.47 7.55
C PRO A 288 -41.72 -9.50 6.48
N PRO A 289 -42.34 -10.02 5.41
CA PRO A 289 -42.85 -9.18 4.34
C PRO A 289 -43.69 -8.08 4.98
N ALA A 290 -43.39 -6.82 4.62
CA ALA A 290 -44.22 -5.70 5.01
C ALA A 290 -45.65 -6.09 4.64
N GLY A 291 -46.52 -6.18 5.66
CA GLY A 291 -47.91 -6.51 5.47
C GLY A 291 -48.53 -5.58 4.43
N PRO A 292 -49.59 -6.02 3.74
CA PRO A 292 -50.23 -5.20 2.73
C PRO A 292 -50.61 -3.86 3.36
N ILE A 293 -50.16 -2.77 2.71
CA ILE A 293 -50.63 -1.43 3.02
C ILE A 293 -52.08 -1.37 2.53
N PHE A 294 -53.02 -1.54 3.46
CA PHE A 294 -54.42 -1.16 3.33
C PHE A 294 -54.82 -0.39 4.58
#